data_AF-A0A5X8E3N7-F1
#
_entry.id   AF-A0A5X8E3N7-F1
#
_cell.length_a   1.000
_cell.length_b   1.000
_cell.length_c   1.000
_cell.angle_alpha   90.00
_cell.angle_beta   90.00
_cell.angle_gamma   90.00
#
_symmetry.space_group_name_H-M   'P 1'
#
loop_
_entity.id
_entity.type
_entity.pdbx_description
1 polymer ?
#
loop_
_entity_poly.entity_id
_entity_poly.type
_entity_poly.pdbx_seq_one_letter_code
_entity_poly.pdbx_strand_id
1 'polypeptide(L)'
;MNRITTGVIASLIIVAAALGWTTSHYHGNAVKYKDQRDTVTHKLALANATITDMTKRQRDVAALDAKYTKELADAQTRNTDLQRRLAAGGRVRVKGHCTVPASTETSSPGSVGNAATVELSPVAGQNVLNIRAGIISDQEKLKYLQEYIRTQCG
;
A
#
# COMPACT_ATOMS: atom_id res chain seq x y z
N MET A 1 18.46 -69.08 51.44
CA MET A 1 17.59 -67.90 51.32
C MET A 1 16.31 -68.17 52.09
N ASN A 2 15.92 -67.32 53.05
CA ASN A 2 14.72 -67.56 53.87
C ASN A 2 13.46 -67.14 53.10
N ARG A 3 12.35 -67.88 53.27
CA ARG A 3 11.05 -67.59 52.60
C ARG A 3 10.60 -66.12 52.79
N ILE A 4 10.89 -65.56 53.97
CA ILE A 4 10.61 -64.16 54.31
C ILE A 4 11.45 -63.19 53.47
N THR A 5 12.75 -63.45 53.30
CA THR A 5 13.66 -62.58 52.53
C THR A 5 13.25 -62.54 51.06
N THR A 6 12.82 -63.66 50.48
CA THR A 6 12.29 -63.74 49.12
C THR A 6 10.98 -62.95 48.97
N GLY A 7 10.07 -63.03 49.94
CA GLY A 7 8.82 -62.28 49.93
C GLY A 7 9.01 -60.76 49.97
N VAL A 8 9.94 -60.27 50.81
CA VAL A 8 10.26 -58.84 50.92
C VAL A 8 10.86 -58.32 49.61
N ILE A 9 11.81 -59.04 49.01
CA ILE A 9 12.43 -58.67 47.74
C ILE A 9 11.36 -58.61 46.63
N ALA A 10 10.48 -59.61 46.55
CA ALA A 10 9.40 -59.63 45.56
C ALA A 10 8.46 -58.42 45.72
N SER A 11 8.07 -58.08 46.95
CA SER A 11 7.23 -56.91 47.22
C SER A 11 7.89 -55.59 46.81
N LEU A 12 9.19 -55.42 47.07
CA LEU A 12 9.93 -54.21 46.69
C LEU A 12 10.03 -54.05 45.17
N ILE A 13 10.23 -55.15 44.44
CA ILE A 13 10.25 -55.14 42.97
C ILE A 13 8.89 -54.73 42.41
N ILE A 14 7.79 -55.23 42.98
CA ILE A 14 6.42 -54.88 42.56
C ILE A 14 6.16 -53.38 42.77
N VAL A 15 6.55 -52.83 43.93
CA VAL A 15 6.40 -51.40 44.22
C VAL A 15 7.24 -50.54 43.28
N ALA A 16 8.50 -50.91 43.04
CA ALA A 16 9.36 -50.21 42.10
C ALA A 16 8.81 -50.23 40.67
N ALA A 17 8.28 -51.37 40.22
CA ALA A 17 7.65 -51.51 38.92
C ALA A 17 6.38 -50.63 38.80
N ALA A 18 5.53 -50.62 39.84
CA ALA A 18 4.34 -49.78 39.88
C ALA A 18 4.69 -48.28 39.81
N LEU A 19 5.68 -47.83 40.60
CA LEU A 19 6.16 -46.44 40.59
C LEU A 19 6.78 -46.05 39.24
N GLY A 20 7.55 -46.95 38.63
CA GLY A 20 8.13 -46.75 37.30
C GLY A 20 7.05 -46.60 36.23
N TRP A 21 6.02 -47.45 36.27
CA TRP A 21 4.88 -47.39 35.37
C TRP A 21 4.10 -46.08 35.52
N THR A 22 3.75 -45.69 36.76
CA THR A 22 3.01 -44.44 37.01
C THR A 22 3.81 -43.22 36.58
N THR A 23 5.10 -43.17 36.92
CA THR A 23 5.98 -42.05 36.54
C THR A 23 6.08 -41.91 35.03
N SER A 24 6.27 -43.02 34.31
CA SER A 24 6.29 -43.03 32.84
C SER A 24 4.95 -42.55 32.25
N HIS A 25 3.83 -43.02 32.80
CA HIS A 25 2.50 -42.61 32.35
C HIS A 25 2.25 -41.10 32.56
N TYR A 26 2.59 -40.56 33.73
CA TYR A 26 2.41 -39.13 34.00
C TYR A 26 3.38 -38.26 33.20
N HIS A 27 4.63 -38.70 33.04
CA HIS A 27 5.61 -38.00 32.21
C HIS A 27 5.17 -37.95 30.74
N GLY A 28 4.72 -39.07 30.18
CA GLY A 28 4.22 -39.13 28.81
C GLY A 28 3.01 -38.21 28.59
N ASN A 29 2.10 -38.13 29.56
CA ASN A 29 0.98 -37.19 29.51
C ASN A 29 1.44 -35.73 29.61
N ALA A 30 2.36 -35.42 30.53
CA ALA A 30 2.89 -34.06 30.70
C ALA A 30 3.60 -33.56 29.43
N VAL A 31 4.41 -34.42 28.79
CA VAL A 31 5.07 -34.11 27.52
C VAL A 31 4.04 -33.86 26.42
N LYS A 32 3.01 -34.71 26.29
CA LYS A 32 1.92 -34.52 25.30
C LYS A 32 1.17 -33.20 25.50
N TYR A 33 0.80 -32.86 26.73
CA TYR A 33 0.10 -31.61 27.02
C TYR A 33 0.98 -30.39 26.78
N LYS A 34 2.27 -30.48 27.10
CA LYS A 34 3.24 -29.42 26.80
C LYS A 34 3.35 -29.20 25.29
N ASP A 35 3.51 -30.28 24.52
CA ASP A 35 3.61 -30.22 23.06
C ASP A 35 2.36 -29.64 22.40
N GLN A 36 1.16 -30.05 22.84
CA GLN A 36 -0.11 -29.47 22.39
C GLN A 36 -0.19 -27.97 22.70
N ARG A 37 0.18 -27.57 23.90
CA ARG A 37 0.20 -26.16 24.31
C ARG A 37 1.18 -25.35 23.50
N ASP A 38 2.40 -25.84 23.32
CA ASP A 38 3.45 -25.14 22.58
C ASP A 38 3.02 -25.01 21.10
N THR A 39 2.42 -26.06 20.52
CA THR A 39 1.83 -26.03 19.17
C THR A 39 0.72 -24.98 19.04
N VAL A 40 -0.24 -24.96 19.97
CA VAL A 40 -1.36 -24.01 19.92
C VAL A 40 -0.87 -22.57 20.13
N THR A 41 0.05 -22.37 21.08
CA THR A 41 0.64 -21.06 21.38
C THR A 41 1.39 -20.54 20.16
N HIS A 42 2.16 -21.40 19.48
CA HIS A 42 2.87 -21.04 18.27
C HIS A 42 1.91 -20.67 17.12
N LYS A 43 0.86 -21.47 16.88
CA LYS A 43 -0.16 -21.17 15.87
C LYS A 43 -0.90 -19.86 16.16
N LEU A 44 -1.22 -19.62 17.43
CA LEU A 44 -1.86 -18.38 17.86
C LEU A 44 -0.94 -17.17 17.65
N ALA A 45 0.34 -17.29 18.00
CA ALA A 45 1.32 -16.25 17.77
C ALA A 45 1.48 -15.92 16.28
N LEU A 46 1.53 -16.96 15.42
CA LEU A 46 1.58 -16.79 13.96
C LEU A 46 0.32 -16.09 13.43
N ALA A 47 -0.87 -16.53 13.85
CA ALA A 47 -2.12 -15.90 13.44
C ALA A 47 -2.19 -14.42 13.87
N ASN A 48 -1.77 -14.11 15.10
CA ASN A 48 -1.72 -12.73 15.59
C ASN A 48 -0.70 -11.87 14.82
N ALA A 49 0.46 -12.43 14.47
CA ALA A 49 1.43 -11.75 13.63
C ALA A 49 0.84 -11.45 12.24
N THR A 50 0.18 -12.42 11.61
CA THR A 50 -0.51 -12.22 10.32
C THR A 50 -1.61 -11.16 10.40
N ILE A 51 -2.46 -11.19 11.43
CA ILE A 51 -3.52 -10.19 11.62
C ILE A 51 -2.92 -8.79 11.79
N THR A 52 -1.84 -8.68 12.57
CA THR A 52 -1.15 -7.41 12.80
C THR A 52 -0.57 -6.86 11.50
N ASP A 53 0.08 -7.71 10.69
CA ASP A 53 0.61 -7.33 9.39
C ASP A 53 -0.51 -6.88 8.43
N MET A 54 -1.58 -7.67 8.33
CA MET A 54 -2.75 -7.33 7.51
C MET A 54 -3.39 -6.00 7.92
N THR A 55 -3.53 -5.76 9.22
CA THR A 55 -4.07 -4.50 9.76
C THR A 55 -3.17 -3.32 9.43
N LYS A 56 -1.84 -3.50 9.51
CA LYS A 56 -0.88 -2.46 9.14
C LYS A 56 -0.99 -2.12 7.66
N ARG A 57 -0.96 -3.12 6.78
CA ARG A 57 -1.11 -2.93 5.32
C ARG A 57 -2.41 -2.22 4.97
N GLN A 58 -3.53 -2.59 5.60
CA GLN A 58 -4.82 -1.92 5.40
C GLN A 58 -4.76 -0.43 5.75
N ARG A 59 -4.14 -0.07 6.90
CA ARG A 59 -3.97 1.33 7.29
C ARG A 59 -3.07 2.08 6.30
N ASP A 60 -1.97 1.47 5.87
CA ASP A 60 -1.04 2.09 4.94
C ASP A 60 -1.68 2.33 3.57
N VAL A 61 -2.47 1.37 3.06
CA VAL A 61 -3.26 1.52 1.81
C VAL A 61 -4.33 2.60 1.95
N ALA A 62 -5.04 2.66 3.08
CA ALA A 62 -6.04 3.70 3.31
C ALA A 62 -5.40 5.11 3.36
N ALA A 63 -4.21 5.24 3.96
CA ALA A 63 -3.47 6.50 3.96
C ALA A 63 -3.02 6.89 2.55
N LEU A 64 -2.57 5.92 1.75
CA LEU A 64 -2.20 6.13 0.36
C LEU A 64 -3.39 6.62 -0.48
N ASP A 65 -4.54 5.97 -0.33
CA ASP A 65 -5.78 6.33 -1.00
C ASP A 65 -6.24 7.75 -0.63
N ALA A 66 -6.26 8.08 0.67
CA ALA A 66 -6.63 9.41 1.15
C ALA A 66 -5.71 10.50 0.58
N LYS A 67 -4.41 10.24 0.51
CA LYS A 67 -3.43 11.18 -0.06
C LYS A 67 -3.73 11.46 -1.54
N TYR A 68 -3.80 10.42 -2.37
CA TYR A 68 -3.94 10.59 -3.81
C TYR A 68 -5.36 11.04 -4.23
N THR A 69 -6.40 10.65 -3.49
CA THR A 69 -7.75 11.18 -3.68
C THR A 69 -7.80 12.69 -3.43
N LYS A 70 -7.13 13.16 -2.37
CA LYS A 70 -7.03 14.60 -2.08
C LYS A 70 -6.25 15.34 -3.16
N GLU A 71 -5.07 14.86 -3.56
CA GLU A 71 -4.25 15.48 -4.61
C GLU A 71 -5.04 15.59 -5.93
N LEU A 72 -5.77 14.54 -6.30
CA LEU A 72 -6.63 14.52 -7.47
C LEU A 72 -7.77 15.54 -7.37
N ALA A 73 -8.49 15.58 -6.25
CA ALA A 73 -9.60 16.53 -6.02
C ALA A 73 -9.13 17.99 -6.06
N ASP A 74 -7.98 18.30 -5.45
CA ASP A 74 -7.39 19.64 -5.46
C ASP A 74 -6.98 20.07 -6.88
N ALA A 75 -6.44 19.14 -7.67
CA ALA A 75 -6.05 19.39 -9.06
C ALA A 75 -7.28 19.56 -9.98
N GLN A 76 -8.32 18.75 -9.80
CA GLN A 76 -9.60 18.87 -10.51
C GLN A 76 -10.31 20.18 -10.17
N THR A 77 -10.30 20.59 -8.91
CA THR A 77 -10.88 21.88 -8.47
C THR A 77 -10.19 23.04 -9.17
N ARG A 78 -8.85 23.05 -9.21
CA ARG A 78 -8.08 24.07 -9.95
C ARG A 78 -8.37 24.07 -11.45
N ASN A 79 -8.61 22.91 -12.06
CA ASN A 79 -8.96 22.85 -13.48
C ASN A 79 -10.39 23.37 -13.74
N THR A 80 -11.35 22.96 -12.90
CA THR A 80 -12.73 23.43 -12.94
C THR A 80 -12.81 24.95 -12.78
N ASP A 81 -11.96 25.53 -11.92
CA ASP A 81 -11.84 26.98 -11.80
C ASP A 81 -11.39 27.66 -13.09
N LEU A 82 -10.36 27.12 -13.76
CA LEU A 82 -9.92 27.63 -15.06
C LEU A 82 -11.02 27.53 -16.12
N GLN A 83 -11.78 26.43 -16.15
CA GLN A 83 -12.90 26.25 -17.08
C GLN A 83 -13.98 27.30 -16.83
N ARG A 84 -14.35 27.53 -15.57
CA ARG A 84 -15.34 28.55 -15.20
C ARG A 84 -14.87 29.96 -15.58
N ARG A 85 -13.59 30.27 -15.37
CA ARG A 85 -13.00 31.55 -15.75
C ARG A 85 -13.05 31.78 -17.26
N LEU A 86 -12.75 30.75 -18.07
CA LEU A 86 -12.89 30.84 -19.53
C LEU A 86 -14.35 31.01 -19.96
N ALA A 87 -15.27 30.25 -19.37
CA ALA A 87 -16.70 30.36 -19.66
C ALA A 87 -17.29 31.74 -19.32
N ALA A 88 -16.75 32.40 -18.29
CA ALA A 88 -17.10 33.77 -17.91
C ALA A 88 -16.44 34.86 -18.78
N GLY A 89 -15.72 34.49 -19.85
CA GLY A 89 -15.02 35.44 -20.74
C GLY A 89 -13.64 35.89 -20.22
N GLY A 90 -13.14 35.28 -19.15
CA GLY A 90 -11.79 35.49 -18.67
C GLY A 90 -10.73 34.88 -19.59
N ARG A 91 -9.46 35.26 -19.41
CA ARG A 91 -8.34 34.76 -20.21
C ARG A 91 -7.43 33.84 -19.38
N VAL A 92 -6.99 32.75 -20.00
CA VAL A 92 -5.99 31.80 -19.46
C VAL A 92 -4.83 31.72 -20.45
N ARG A 93 -3.60 31.77 -19.95
CA ARG A 93 -2.39 31.63 -20.77
C ARG A 93 -1.91 30.19 -20.71
N VAL A 94 -1.61 29.62 -21.88
CA VAL A 94 -0.98 28.30 -22.02
C VAL A 94 0.41 28.52 -22.58
N LYS A 95 1.43 27.92 -21.95
CA LYS A 95 2.76 27.88 -22.57
C LYS A 95 2.71 26.92 -23.75
N GLY A 96 2.93 27.46 -24.94
CA GLY A 96 3.14 26.68 -26.16
C GLY A 96 4.60 26.76 -26.61
N HIS A 97 5.04 25.74 -27.32
CA HIS A 97 6.31 25.74 -28.04
C HIS A 97 6.03 25.32 -29.48
N CYS A 98 6.38 26.17 -30.45
CA CYS A 98 6.27 25.86 -31.88
C CYS A 98 7.67 25.62 -32.43
N THR A 99 7.94 24.43 -32.95
CA THR A 99 9.21 24.07 -33.60
C THR A 99 9.29 24.49 -35.07
N VAL A 100 8.16 24.92 -35.66
CA VAL A 100 8.10 25.33 -37.05
C VAL A 100 8.73 26.72 -37.19
N PRO A 101 9.74 26.91 -38.07
CA PRO A 101 10.31 28.23 -38.30
C PRO A 101 9.21 29.14 -38.82
N ALA A 102 8.93 30.21 -38.07
CA ALA A 102 8.05 31.25 -38.54
C ALA A 102 8.68 31.86 -39.78
N SER A 103 7.96 31.86 -40.90
CA SER A 103 8.30 32.67 -42.07
C SER A 103 8.09 34.13 -41.70
N THR A 104 8.98 34.70 -40.90
CA THR A 104 8.95 36.12 -40.57
C THR A 104 9.63 36.87 -41.70
N GLU A 105 8.92 37.79 -42.34
CA GLU A 105 9.57 38.85 -43.10
C GLU A 105 10.59 39.55 -42.20
N THR A 106 11.81 39.71 -42.68
CA THR A 106 12.89 40.34 -41.91
C THR A 106 12.50 41.77 -41.53
N SER A 107 12.33 42.02 -40.23
CA SER A 107 12.15 43.38 -39.73
C SER A 107 13.40 44.20 -40.01
N SER A 108 13.25 45.39 -40.61
CA SER A 108 14.36 46.31 -40.89
C SER A 108 15.13 46.68 -39.60
N PRO A 109 16.44 46.98 -39.70
CA PRO A 109 17.23 47.45 -38.56
C PRO A 109 16.57 48.67 -37.90
N GLY A 110 16.14 48.52 -36.64
CA GLY A 110 15.45 49.55 -35.85
C GLY A 110 13.95 49.31 -35.60
N SER A 111 13.35 48.25 -36.17
CA SER A 111 11.94 47.92 -35.95
C SER A 111 11.78 46.68 -35.06
N VAL A 112 11.03 46.82 -33.95
CA VAL A 112 10.52 45.67 -33.18
C VAL A 112 9.30 45.12 -33.91
N GLY A 113 9.37 43.88 -34.38
CA GLY A 113 8.24 43.24 -35.06
C GLY A 113 7.02 43.14 -34.14
N ASN A 114 5.87 43.65 -34.59
CA ASN A 114 4.60 43.52 -33.87
C ASN A 114 3.97 42.16 -34.22
N ALA A 115 4.42 41.10 -33.56
CA ALA A 115 3.85 39.76 -33.77
C ALA A 115 2.39 39.73 -33.28
N ALA A 116 1.48 39.26 -34.13
CA ALA A 116 0.08 39.07 -33.75
C ALA A 116 -0.03 38.15 -32.53
N THR A 117 -0.87 38.51 -31.56
CA THR A 117 -1.20 37.63 -30.45
C THR A 117 -2.01 36.45 -30.98
N VAL A 118 -1.51 35.23 -30.80
CA VAL A 118 -2.24 34.01 -31.15
C VAL A 118 -3.22 33.68 -30.02
N GLU A 119 -4.51 33.70 -30.32
CA GLU A 119 -5.56 33.25 -29.40
C GLU A 119 -6.13 31.90 -29.86
N LEU A 120 -6.29 30.98 -28.91
CA LEU A 120 -7.04 29.76 -29.17
C LEU A 120 -8.52 30.10 -29.31
N SER A 121 -9.22 29.42 -30.22
CA SER A 121 -10.67 29.50 -30.27
C SER A 121 -11.29 29.05 -28.93
N PRO A 122 -12.49 29.52 -28.57
CA PRO A 122 -13.16 29.09 -27.33
C PRO A 122 -13.24 27.56 -27.20
N VAL A 123 -13.54 26.87 -28.31
CA VAL A 123 -13.59 25.40 -28.38
C VAL A 123 -12.21 24.79 -28.11
N ALA A 124 -11.15 25.31 -28.74
CA ALA A 124 -9.79 24.82 -28.51
C ALA A 124 -9.33 25.06 -27.06
N GLY A 125 -9.65 26.21 -26.48
CA GLY A 125 -9.34 26.53 -25.07
C GLY A 125 -10.01 25.54 -24.10
N GLN A 126 -11.28 25.22 -24.31
CA GLN A 126 -12.00 24.24 -23.49
C GLN A 126 -11.42 22.83 -23.65
N ASN A 127 -11.07 22.43 -24.87
CA ASN A 127 -10.44 21.13 -25.14
C ASN A 127 -9.10 20.97 -24.41
N VAL A 128 -8.27 22.02 -24.37
CA VAL A 128 -7.00 21.98 -23.62
C VAL A 128 -7.24 21.70 -22.13
N LEU A 129 -8.26 22.31 -21.52
CA LEU A 129 -8.58 22.07 -20.11
C LEU A 129 -9.16 20.67 -19.86
N ASN A 130 -9.95 20.14 -20.80
CA ASN A 130 -10.45 18.76 -20.75
C ASN A 130 -9.29 17.75 -20.82
N ILE A 131 -8.35 17.94 -21.76
CA ILE A 131 -7.13 17.13 -21.87
C ILE A 131 -6.32 17.20 -20.57
N ARG A 132 -6.15 18.40 -20.03
CA ARG A 132 -5.46 18.59 -18.73
C ARG A 132 -6.14 17.81 -17.61
N ALA A 133 -7.47 17.73 -17.57
CA ALA A 133 -8.20 16.99 -16.55
C ALA A 133 -7.95 15.47 -16.67
N GLY A 134 -7.95 14.94 -17.90
CA GLY A 134 -7.59 13.55 -18.18
C GLY A 134 -6.17 13.22 -17.73
N ILE A 135 -5.19 14.05 -18.13
CA ILE A 135 -3.78 13.87 -17.74
C ILE A 135 -3.60 13.89 -16.22
N ILE A 136 -4.24 14.83 -15.52
CA ILE A 136 -4.20 14.89 -14.05
C ILE A 136 -4.72 13.57 -13.46
N SER A 137 -5.87 13.08 -13.93
CA SER A 137 -6.44 11.84 -13.41
C SER A 137 -5.51 10.65 -13.64
N ASP A 138 -4.94 10.52 -14.84
CA ASP A 138 -4.10 9.39 -15.19
C ASP A 138 -2.76 9.44 -14.44
N GLN A 139 -2.17 10.63 -14.29
CA GLN A 139 -0.94 10.81 -13.51
C GLN A 139 -1.14 10.46 -12.03
N GLU A 140 -2.24 10.87 -11.39
CA GLU A 140 -2.49 10.52 -10.00
C GLU A 140 -2.74 9.02 -9.82
N LYS A 141 -3.47 8.37 -10.74
CA LYS A 141 -3.65 6.91 -10.73
C LYS A 141 -2.32 6.16 -10.90
N LEU A 142 -1.47 6.61 -11.81
CA LEU A 142 -0.15 6.00 -12.04
C LEU A 142 0.76 6.15 -10.82
N LYS A 143 0.82 7.34 -10.21
CA LYS A 143 1.59 7.56 -8.98
C LYS A 143 1.08 6.70 -7.83
N TYR A 144 -0.24 6.65 -7.64
CA TYR A 144 -0.86 5.77 -6.64
C TYR A 144 -0.44 4.32 -6.85
N LEU A 145 -0.57 3.80 -8.08
CA LEU A 145 -0.23 2.41 -8.39
C LEU A 145 1.25 2.11 -8.19
N GLN A 146 2.14 3.00 -8.65
CA GLN A 146 3.59 2.85 -8.46
C GLN A 146 3.95 2.79 -6.97
N GLU A 147 3.39 3.70 -6.18
CA GLU A 147 3.65 3.76 -4.74
C GLU A 147 3.01 2.58 -3.99
N TYR A 148 1.82 2.14 -4.39
CA TYR A 148 1.18 0.93 -3.88
C TYR A 148 2.07 -0.30 -4.10
N ILE A 149 2.56 -0.50 -5.33
CA ILE A 149 3.43 -1.63 -5.66
C ILE A 149 4.72 -1.57 -4.81
N ARG A 150 5.34 -0.39 -4.73
CA ARG A 150 6.59 -0.19 -3.96
C ARG A 150 6.43 -0.46 -2.47
N THR A 151 5.25 -0.16 -1.91
CA THR A 151 5.02 -0.25 -0.45
C THR A 151 4.31 -1.53 -0.01
N GLN A 152 3.53 -2.17 -0.88
CA GLN A 152 2.68 -3.33 -0.54
C GLN A 152 3.09 -4.62 -1.24
N CYS A 153 3.76 -4.54 -2.39
CA CYS A 153 4.11 -5.70 -3.22
C CYS A 153 5.63 -5.95 -3.34
N GLY A 154 6.46 -4.98 -2.93
CA GLY A 154 7.92 -5.07 -2.93
C GLY A 154 8.51 -5.71 -1.69
#